data_AF-A0A7H4P933-F1
#
_entry.id   AF-A0A7H4P933-F1
#
_cell.length_a   1.000
_cell.length_b   1.000
_cell.length_c   1.000
_cell.angle_alpha   90.00
_cell.angle_beta   90.00
_cell.angle_gamma   90.00
#
_symmetry.space_group_name_H-M   'P 1'
#
loop_
_entity.id
_entity.type
_entity.pdbx_description
1 polymer ?
#
loop_
_entity_poly.entity_id
_entity_poly.type
_entity_poly.pdbx_seq_one_letter_code
_entity_poly.pdbx_strand_id
1 'polypeptide(L)'
;MIVATKVYHQVDDLPQGLSRAQILRSIDDSLRRLGMEYVDLLQIHRWDYATPIEETLEALNDVVQAGKARYIGASSMHARQFAQALALQTQNNWARFRHHAGSLQSDLSRRRK
;
A
#
# COMPACT_ATOMS: atom_id res chain seq x y z
N MET A 1 18.01 12.34 2.88
CA MET A 1 16.61 12.56 3.31
C MET A 1 15.80 11.36 2.84
N ILE A 2 14.85 10.86 3.65
CA ILE A 2 13.95 9.76 3.29
C ILE A 2 12.55 10.35 3.09
N VAL A 3 11.90 10.06 1.96
CA VAL A 3 10.57 10.56 1.61
C VAL A 3 9.58 9.40 1.50
N ALA A 4 8.46 9.54 2.23
CA ALA A 4 7.37 8.58 2.21
C ALA A 4 6.05 9.26 1.85
N THR A 5 5.22 8.59 1.04
CA THR A 5 3.87 9.05 0.71
C THR A 5 2.86 7.92 0.94
N LYS A 6 1.57 8.28 1.02
CA LYS A 6 0.47 7.33 1.24
C LYS A 6 -0.56 7.45 0.12
N VAL A 7 -1.15 6.31 -0.25
CA VAL A 7 -2.28 6.22 -1.18
C VAL A 7 -3.50 5.67 -0.46
N TYR A 8 -4.67 6.31 -0.69
CA TYR A 8 -6.01 5.77 -0.42
C TYR A 8 -7.09 6.80 -0.76
N HIS A 9 -6.87 8.06 -0.36
CA HIS A 9 -7.87 9.12 -0.54
C HIS A 9 -8.11 9.44 -2.02
N GLN A 10 -9.30 9.97 -2.31
CA GLN A 10 -9.72 10.38 -3.64
C GLN A 10 -8.65 11.25 -4.31
N VAL A 11 -8.39 10.98 -5.60
CA VAL A 11 -7.50 11.80 -6.42
C VAL A 11 -8.27 12.20 -7.66
N ASP A 12 -8.43 13.51 -7.85
CA ASP A 12 -9.22 14.09 -8.94
C ASP A 12 -10.62 13.45 -9.04
N ASP A 13 -10.91 12.81 -10.17
CA ASP A 13 -12.15 12.13 -10.52
C ASP A 13 -12.18 10.65 -10.12
N LEU A 14 -11.06 10.09 -9.63
CA LEU A 14 -10.98 8.70 -9.22
C LEU A 14 -11.44 8.53 -7.76
N PRO A 15 -12.35 7.59 -7.47
CA PRO A 15 -12.82 7.36 -6.11
C PRO A 15 -11.68 6.91 -5.19
N GLN A 16 -11.84 7.18 -3.90
CA GLN A 16 -10.91 6.65 -2.89
C GLN A 16 -10.83 5.11 -2.96
N GLY A 17 -9.65 4.56 -2.70
CA GLY A 17 -9.41 3.11 -2.70
C GLY A 17 -7.98 2.74 -3.08
N LEU A 18 -7.81 1.48 -3.45
CA LEU A 18 -6.53 0.89 -3.88
C LEU A 18 -6.61 0.22 -5.25
N SER A 19 -7.54 0.67 -6.10
CA SER A 19 -7.56 0.24 -7.51
C SER A 19 -6.24 0.59 -8.19
N ARG A 20 -5.90 -0.15 -9.24
CA ARG A 20 -4.70 0.09 -10.04
C ARG A 20 -4.63 1.53 -10.53
N ALA A 21 -5.74 2.05 -11.06
CA ALA A 21 -5.83 3.44 -11.53
C ALA A 21 -5.51 4.43 -10.41
N GLN A 22 -6.07 4.20 -9.21
CA GLN A 22 -5.85 5.06 -8.04
C GLN A 22 -4.38 5.07 -7.62
N ILE A 23 -3.73 3.89 -7.57
CA ILE A 23 -2.33 3.75 -7.16
C ILE A 23 -1.40 4.46 -8.14
N LEU A 24 -1.55 4.20 -9.43
CA LEU A 24 -0.68 4.76 -10.48
C LEU A 24 -0.84 6.27 -10.59
N ARG A 25 -2.08 6.79 -10.52
CA ARG A 25 -2.32 8.24 -10.51
C ARG A 25 -1.75 8.89 -9.25
N SER A 26 -2.02 8.32 -8.08
CA SER A 26 -1.58 8.89 -6.79
C SER A 26 -0.06 9.02 -6.66
N ILE A 27 0.70 8.04 -7.17
CA ILE A 27 2.17 8.13 -7.13
C ILE A 27 2.66 9.21 -8.08
N ASP A 28 2.13 9.29 -9.30
CA ASP A 28 2.54 10.29 -10.28
C ASP A 28 2.25 11.72 -9.80
N ASP A 29 1.08 11.93 -9.19
CA ASP A 29 0.74 13.21 -8.60
C ASP A 29 1.60 13.53 -7.38
N SER A 30 1.94 12.53 -6.56
CA SER A 30 2.86 12.74 -5.44
C SER A 30 4.24 13.17 -5.92
N LEU A 31 4.80 12.47 -6.91
CA LEU A 31 6.10 12.78 -7.51
C LEU A 31 6.10 14.17 -8.15
N ARG A 32 5.06 14.50 -8.93
CA ARG A 32 4.89 15.82 -9.54
C ARG A 32 4.81 16.94 -8.50
N ARG A 33 4.02 16.78 -7.43
CA ARG A 33 3.92 17.79 -6.36
C ARG A 33 5.21 17.96 -5.57
N LEU A 34 5.96 16.88 -5.40
CA LEU A 34 7.23 16.88 -4.65
C LEU A 34 8.42 17.32 -5.52
N GLY A 35 8.28 17.36 -6.85
CA GLY A 35 9.38 17.61 -7.78
C GLY A 35 10.44 16.50 -7.72
N MET A 36 10.01 15.25 -7.57
CA MET A 36 10.88 14.08 -7.40
C MET A 36 10.62 13.03 -8.48
N GLU A 37 11.64 12.24 -8.81
CA GLU A 37 11.51 11.09 -9.73
C GLU A 37 11.08 9.80 -9.00
N TYR A 38 11.36 9.71 -7.71
CA TYR A 38 10.98 8.56 -6.87
C TYR A 38 10.69 8.97 -5.43
N VAL A 39 9.98 8.11 -4.70
CA VAL A 39 9.90 8.13 -3.23
C VAL A 39 10.60 6.91 -2.64
N ASP A 40 11.12 7.01 -1.43
CA ASP A 40 11.72 5.85 -0.76
C ASP A 40 10.66 4.83 -0.36
N LEU A 41 9.47 5.30 0.02
CA LEU A 41 8.40 4.44 0.52
C LEU A 41 7.00 4.90 0.09
N LEU A 42 6.30 4.06 -0.67
CA LEU A 42 4.86 4.19 -0.92
C LEU A 42 4.08 3.27 0.03
N GLN A 43 3.17 3.84 0.82
CA GLN A 43 2.35 3.05 1.76
C GLN A 43 0.87 3.06 1.37
N ILE A 44 0.23 1.88 1.40
CA ILE A 44 -1.23 1.83 1.39
C ILE A 44 -1.74 2.27 2.76
N HIS A 45 -2.64 3.26 2.79
CA HIS A 45 -3.09 3.89 4.04
C HIS A 45 -3.98 2.96 4.88
N ARG A 46 -4.74 2.07 4.24
CA ARG A 46 -5.63 1.08 4.87
C ARG A 46 -6.02 -0.01 3.88
N TRP A 47 -6.63 -1.09 4.38
CA TRP A 47 -7.23 -2.10 3.51
C TRP A 47 -8.41 -1.54 2.71
N ASP A 48 -8.49 -1.90 1.42
CA ASP A 48 -9.63 -1.62 0.56
C ASP A 48 -10.43 -2.92 0.35
N TYR A 49 -11.72 -2.89 0.65
CA TYR A 49 -12.61 -4.03 0.48
C TYR A 49 -13.30 -4.07 -0.88
N ALA A 50 -13.25 -2.96 -1.64
CA ALA A 50 -13.85 -2.85 -2.97
C ALA A 50 -12.91 -3.35 -4.07
N THR A 51 -11.60 -3.25 -3.87
CA THR A 51 -10.59 -3.69 -4.83
C THR A 51 -10.05 -5.08 -4.46
N PRO A 52 -9.99 -6.05 -5.39
CA PRO A 52 -9.27 -7.30 -5.17
C PRO A 52 -7.83 -7.06 -4.75
N ILE A 53 -7.35 -7.79 -3.74
CA ILE A 53 -6.01 -7.55 -3.20
C ILE A 53 -4.92 -7.82 -4.24
N GLU A 54 -5.12 -8.79 -5.13
CA GLU A 54 -4.20 -9.12 -6.21
C GLU A 54 -3.97 -7.92 -7.15
N GLU A 55 -5.03 -7.19 -7.51
CA GLU A 55 -4.94 -5.97 -8.33
C GLU A 55 -4.11 -4.89 -7.62
N THR A 56 -4.37 -4.69 -6.33
CA THR A 56 -3.61 -3.74 -5.50
C THR A 56 -2.13 -4.12 -5.46
N LEU A 57 -1.82 -5.40 -5.23
CA LEU A 57 -0.44 -5.88 -5.11
C LEU A 57 0.32 -5.83 -6.43
N GLU A 58 -0.33 -6.17 -7.54
CA GLU A 58 0.24 -6.03 -8.88
C GLU A 58 0.53 -4.56 -9.20
N ALA A 59 -0.40 -3.65 -8.91
CA ALA A 59 -0.20 -2.23 -9.12
C ALA A 59 0.98 -1.67 -8.29
N LEU A 60 1.09 -2.07 -7.03
CA LEU A 60 2.23 -1.71 -6.17
C LEU A 60 3.55 -2.29 -6.70
N ASN A 61 3.54 -3.51 -7.22
CA ASN A 61 4.70 -4.11 -7.87
C ASN A 61 5.15 -3.28 -9.07
N ASP A 62 4.22 -2.87 -9.92
CA ASP A 62 4.54 -2.07 -11.11
C ASP A 62 5.12 -0.69 -10.76
N VAL A 63 4.65 -0.07 -9.68
CA VAL A 63 5.26 1.17 -9.16
C VAL A 63 6.73 0.95 -8.77
N VAL A 64 7.05 -0.19 -8.15
CA VAL A 64 8.43 -0.53 -7.77
C VAL A 64 9.28 -0.85 -8.99
N GLN A 65 8.75 -1.65 -9.93
CA GLN A 65 9.44 -1.99 -11.18
C GLN A 65 9.70 -0.75 -12.06
N ALA A 66 8.79 0.21 -12.06
CA ALA A 66 8.95 1.49 -12.73
C ALA A 66 9.93 2.44 -12.02
N GLY A 67 10.47 2.08 -10.85
CA GLY A 67 11.41 2.90 -10.08
C GLY A 67 10.78 4.09 -9.36
N LYS A 68 9.45 4.24 -9.42
CA LYS A 68 8.70 5.35 -8.80
C LYS A 68 8.65 5.26 -7.27
N ALA A 69 8.76 4.04 -6.73
CA ALA A 69 8.98 3.81 -5.30
C ALA A 69 10.08 2.75 -5.08
N ARG A 70 11.00 3.00 -4.14
CA ARG A 70 12.03 2.01 -3.79
C ARG A 70 11.47 0.86 -2.96
N TYR A 71 10.53 1.17 -2.06
CA TYR A 71 9.89 0.22 -1.18
C TYR A 71 8.39 0.49 -1.10
N ILE A 72 7.64 -0.57 -0.76
CA ILE A 72 6.22 -0.49 -0.46
C ILE A 72 5.94 -0.91 0.98
N GLY A 73 4.91 -0.31 1.57
CA GLY A 73 4.46 -0.59 2.93
C GLY A 73 2.95 -0.63 3.06
N ALA A 74 2.52 -1.10 4.22
CA ALA A 74 1.13 -1.24 4.58
C ALA A 74 0.82 -0.46 5.87
N SER A 75 -0.39 0.05 5.99
CA SER A 75 -0.91 0.62 7.24
C SER A 75 -2.35 0.18 7.44
N SER A 76 -2.80 0.13 8.70
CA SER A 76 -4.19 -0.09 9.10
C SER A 76 -4.91 -1.27 8.41
N MET A 77 -4.43 -2.48 8.67
CA MET A 77 -5.10 -3.73 8.29
C MET A 77 -4.91 -4.81 9.35
N HIS A 78 -5.76 -5.83 9.33
CA HIS A 78 -5.65 -6.96 10.25
C HIS A 78 -4.39 -7.79 9.94
N ALA A 79 -3.81 -8.42 10.97
CA ALA A 79 -2.64 -9.30 10.79
C ALA A 79 -2.88 -10.41 9.74
N ARG A 80 -4.10 -10.98 9.70
CA ARG A 80 -4.49 -12.00 8.70
C ARG A 80 -4.47 -11.47 7.27
N GLN A 81 -4.90 -10.22 7.06
CA GLN A 81 -4.92 -9.56 5.76
C GLN A 81 -3.49 -9.29 5.29
N PHE A 82 -2.64 -8.82 6.20
CA PHE A 82 -1.23 -8.59 5.89
C PHE A 82 -0.50 -9.90 5.55
N ALA A 83 -0.75 -10.98 6.32
CA ALA A 83 -0.17 -12.30 6.04
C ALA A 83 -0.63 -12.86 4.68
N GLN A 84 -1.92 -12.71 4.35
CA GLN A 84 -2.46 -13.08 3.03
C GLN A 84 -1.75 -12.32 1.91
N ALA A 85 -1.60 -11.00 2.05
CA ALA A 85 -0.93 -10.18 1.05
C ALA A 85 0.54 -10.57 0.85
N LEU A 86 1.29 -10.85 1.94
CA LEU A 86 2.67 -11.33 1.86
C LEU A 86 2.78 -12.70 1.16
N ALA A 87 1.81 -13.59 1.40
CA ALA A 87 1.77 -14.89 0.73
C ALA A 87 1.56 -14.72 -0.79
N LEU A 88 0.60 -13.89 -1.20
CA LEU A 88 0.34 -13.58 -2.61
C LEU A 88 1.55 -12.92 -3.29
N GLN A 89 2.21 -11.97 -2.62
CA GLN A 89 3.43 -11.34 -3.14
C GLN A 89 4.54 -12.38 -3.39
N THR A 90 4.66 -13.37 -2.49
CA THR A 90 5.66 -14.44 -2.63
C THR A 90 5.30 -15.38 -3.78
N GLN A 91 4.03 -15.78 -3.88
CA GLN A 91 3.55 -16.70 -4.92
C GLN A 91 3.70 -16.12 -6.33
N ASN A 92 3.48 -14.82 -6.49
CA ASN A 92 3.54 -14.14 -7.78
C ASN A 92 4.89 -13.46 -8.06
N ASN A 93 5.88 -13.64 -7.17
CA ASN A 93 7.19 -12.98 -7.26
C ASN A 93 7.10 -11.45 -7.39
N TRP A 94 6.17 -10.85 -6.66
CA TRP A 94 5.96 -9.40 -6.61
C TRP A 94 6.79 -8.74 -5.51
N ALA A 95 7.00 -7.43 -5.64
CA ALA A 95 7.60 -6.60 -4.60
C ALA A 95 6.89 -6.83 -3.26
N ARG A 96 7.64 -7.19 -2.21
CA ARG A 96 7.11 -7.46 -0.86
C ARG A 96 6.98 -6.20 -0.03
N PHE A 97 5.96 -6.15 0.82
CA PHE A 97 5.87 -5.14 1.86
C PHE A 97 7.09 -5.19 2.79
N ARG A 98 7.71 -4.03 3.04
CA ARG A 98 8.87 -3.89 3.93
C ARG A 98 8.50 -3.50 5.35
N HIS A 99 7.32 -2.91 5.55
CA HIS A 99 6.83 -2.45 6.84
C HIS A 99 5.30 -2.48 6.91
N HIS A 100 4.77 -2.72 8.11
CA HIS A 100 3.35 -2.55 8.44
C HIS A 100 3.21 -1.65 9.67
N ALA A 101 2.62 -0.46 9.49
CA ALA A 101 2.21 0.42 10.59
C ALA A 101 0.77 0.06 11.06
N GLY A 102 0.66 -0.81 12.05
CA GLY A 102 -0.62 -1.19 12.67
C GLY A 102 -0.62 -0.97 14.18
N SER A 103 -1.68 -0.37 14.73
CA SER A 103 -1.90 -0.27 16.17
C SER A 103 -2.28 -1.64 16.74
N LEU A 104 -1.54 -2.13 17.74
CA LEU A 104 -1.90 -3.28 18.58
C LEU A 104 -3.16 -2.97 19.41
N GLN A 105 -4.33 -2.86 18.79
CA GLN A 105 -5.60 -2.69 19.50
C GLN A 105 -6.69 -3.54 18.84
N SER A 106 -6.77 -4.81 19.24
CA SER A 106 -8.04 -5.56 19.38
C SER A 106 -7.91 -7.02 19.85
N ASP A 107 -6.72 -7.58 20.10
CA ASP A 107 -6.60 -9.00 20.52
C ASP A 107 -6.48 -9.23 22.03
N LEU A 108 -6.50 -8.18 22.87
CA LEU A 108 -6.42 -8.32 24.33
C LEU A 108 -7.78 -8.31 25.06
N SER A 109 -8.91 -8.26 24.34
CA SER A 109 -10.24 -8.33 24.97
C SER A 109 -10.80 -9.74 25.17
N ARG A 110 -10.05 -10.81 24.84
CA ARG A 110 -10.50 -12.22 25.00
C ARG A 110 -9.83 -13.01 26.12
N ARG A 111 -9.08 -12.38 27.03
CA ARG A 111 -8.53 -13.05 28.22
C ARG A 111 -8.87 -12.33 29.52
N ARG A 112 -10.16 -12.14 29.78
CA ARG A 112 -10.72 -12.00 31.13
C ARG A 112 -12.15 -12.54 31.16
N LYS A 113 -12.27 -13.85 31.33
CA LYS A 113 -13.27 -14.51 32.19
C LYS A 113 -12.63 -15.77 32.74
#